data_AF-A0A2T2ZSQ7-F1
#
_entry.id   AF-A0A2T2ZSQ7-F1
#
_cell.length_a   1.000
_cell.length_b   1.000
_cell.length_c   1.000
_cell.angle_alpha   90.00
_cell.angle_beta   90.00
_cell.angle_gamma   90.00
#
_symmetry.space_group_name_H-M   'P 1'
#
loop_
_entity.id
_entity.type
_entity.pdbx_description
1 polymer ?
#
loop_
_entity_poly.entity_id
_entity_poly.type
_entity_poly.pdbx_seq_one_letter_code
_entity_poly.pdbx_strand_id
1 'polypeptide(L)'
;ATRKVPEARESGSEEAEEAKQKSARQELRSRHLQETLRTIPRSVVESKWAPLDPPSVSVIGSILADAQRSVLLNLQDTNRRRQHASAAILQVSQRIHGKLLKGFPFPAPTVSASTRGRDASHEADFDFERTLDAKANLENTLSPLLHSVSLLRKQLLKEEYELAGEYNHLHQLETNVKHEAKEWRDKARKEHILAPGRHSKGEINDENELPVELLPAAEDSLAGSLFQDLQNQELAALSQQIKSHMESLRGNLEQIGGVGADINKSKAALQQVLLKHLNEEQYETVLLG
;
A
#
# COMPACT_ATOMS: atom_id res chain seq x y z
N ALA A 1 53.92 2.52 -23.79
CA ALA A 1 53.39 2.35 -22.41
C ALA A 1 51.87 2.39 -22.48
N THR A 2 51.21 1.24 -22.44
CA THR A 2 49.74 1.11 -22.45
C THR A 2 49.30 0.59 -21.09
N ARG A 3 48.54 1.41 -20.35
CA ARG A 3 48.08 1.10 -18.99
C ARG A 3 46.68 0.52 -19.07
N LYS A 4 46.55 -0.77 -18.73
CA LYS A 4 45.28 -1.51 -18.62
C LYS A 4 44.62 -1.16 -17.28
N VAL A 5 43.38 -0.70 -17.31
CA VAL A 5 42.54 -0.46 -16.11
C VAL A 5 41.63 -1.68 -15.94
N PRO A 6 41.49 -2.28 -14.73
CA PRO A 6 40.65 -3.45 -14.54
C PRO A 6 39.19 -3.04 -14.22
N GLU A 7 38.30 -3.68 -14.96
CA GLU A 7 36.86 -3.72 -14.83
C GLU A 7 36.49 -4.78 -13.78
N ALA A 8 36.08 -4.34 -12.58
CA ALA A 8 35.59 -5.23 -11.54
C ALA A 8 34.75 -4.43 -10.54
N ARG A 9 33.45 -4.23 -10.82
CA ARG A 9 32.49 -3.72 -9.80
C ARG A 9 31.00 -3.93 -10.04
N GLU A 10 30.56 -4.70 -11.04
CA GLU A 10 29.12 -4.96 -11.27
C GLU A 10 28.58 -6.28 -10.68
N SER A 11 29.42 -7.20 -10.21
CA SER A 11 28.95 -8.51 -9.72
C SER A 11 28.25 -8.47 -8.34
N GLY A 12 28.34 -7.37 -7.59
CA GLY A 12 27.81 -7.28 -6.22
C GLY A 12 26.32 -6.93 -6.13
N SER A 13 25.75 -6.30 -7.16
CA SER A 13 24.33 -5.90 -7.17
C SER A 13 23.39 -7.02 -7.59
N GLU A 14 23.85 -7.92 -8.45
CA GLU A 14 23.05 -9.06 -8.93
C GLU A 14 22.88 -10.14 -7.83
N GLU A 15 23.91 -10.38 -7.01
CA GLU A 15 23.83 -11.31 -5.88
C GLU A 15 22.88 -10.83 -4.77
N ALA A 16 22.77 -9.51 -4.56
CA ALA A 16 21.87 -8.90 -3.57
C ALA A 16 20.40 -8.92 -4.02
N GLU A 17 20.13 -8.72 -5.31
CA GLU A 17 18.81 -8.88 -5.93
C GLU A 17 18.37 -10.35 -5.95
N GLU A 18 19.27 -11.29 -6.28
CA GLU A 18 18.99 -12.72 -6.20
C GLU A 18 18.67 -13.18 -4.77
N ALA A 19 19.36 -12.64 -3.76
CA ALA A 19 19.11 -12.98 -2.36
C ALA A 19 17.73 -12.48 -1.89
N LYS A 20 17.33 -11.27 -2.31
CA LYS A 20 15.98 -10.74 -2.05
C LYS A 20 14.91 -11.56 -2.76
N GLN A 21 15.11 -11.92 -4.03
CA GLN A 21 14.19 -12.76 -4.77
C GLN A 21 14.08 -14.18 -4.19
N LYS A 22 15.18 -14.76 -3.69
CA LYS A 22 15.18 -16.05 -2.98
C LYS A 22 14.41 -15.99 -1.65
N SER A 23 14.50 -14.87 -0.91
CA SER A 23 13.72 -14.67 0.33
C SER A 23 12.22 -14.49 0.04
N ALA A 24 11.85 -13.73 -1.00
CA ALA A 24 10.45 -13.58 -1.42
C ALA A 24 9.86 -14.89 -1.96
N ARG A 25 10.68 -15.75 -2.58
CA ARG A 25 10.28 -17.11 -3.00
C ARG A 25 10.04 -18.05 -1.82
N GLN A 26 10.72 -17.85 -0.69
CA GLN A 26 10.54 -18.64 0.53
C GLN A 26 9.23 -18.31 1.26
N GLU A 27 8.66 -17.13 1.06
CA GLU A 27 7.34 -16.76 1.61
C GLU A 27 6.17 -17.45 0.89
N LEU A 28 6.42 -18.03 -0.30
CA LEU A 28 5.47 -18.88 -1.01
C LEU A 28 5.61 -20.37 -0.65
N ARG A 29 6.07 -20.68 0.58
CA ARG A 29 6.03 -22.05 1.11
C ARG A 29 4.58 -22.40 1.41
N SER A 30 3.88 -22.87 0.38
CA SER A 30 2.54 -23.42 0.51
C SER A 30 2.51 -24.39 1.69
N ARG A 31 1.51 -24.23 2.55
CA ARG A 31 1.26 -25.13 3.69
C ARG A 31 0.98 -26.52 3.11
N HIS A 32 2.00 -27.36 3.09
CA HIS A 32 1.85 -28.74 2.68
C HIS A 32 1.34 -29.54 3.87
N LEU A 33 0.31 -30.36 3.65
CA LEU A 33 -0.10 -31.34 4.66
C LEU A 33 1.03 -32.36 4.77
N GLN A 34 1.70 -32.39 5.92
CA GLN A 34 2.70 -33.40 6.22
C GLN A 34 2.02 -34.64 6.76
N GLU A 35 2.25 -35.80 6.14
CA GLU A 35 1.76 -37.06 6.66
C GLU A 35 2.45 -37.36 8.00
N THR A 36 1.64 -37.56 9.05
CA THR A 36 2.13 -37.96 10.36
C THR A 36 1.44 -39.26 10.75
N LEU A 37 2.23 -40.33 10.89
CA LEU A 37 1.73 -41.62 11.36
C LEU A 37 1.70 -41.60 12.89
N ARG A 38 0.50 -41.70 13.47
CA ARG A 38 0.31 -41.89 14.90
C ARG A 38 -0.12 -43.34 15.15
N THR A 39 0.63 -44.05 15.99
CA THR A 39 0.22 -45.38 16.47
C THR A 39 -0.88 -45.23 17.52
N ILE A 40 -2.04 -45.84 17.27
CA ILE A 40 -3.22 -45.74 18.14
C ILE A 40 -3.43 -47.07 18.85
N PRO A 41 -3.51 -47.10 20.19
CA PRO A 41 -3.72 -48.34 20.92
C PRO A 41 -5.12 -48.91 20.63
N ARG A 42 -5.24 -50.24 20.58
CA ARG A 42 -6.51 -50.94 20.26
C ARG A 42 -7.64 -50.59 21.23
N SER A 43 -7.31 -50.34 22.50
CA SER A 43 -8.28 -49.90 23.51
C SER A 43 -8.92 -48.55 23.18
N VAL A 44 -8.20 -47.63 22.52
CA VAL A 44 -8.74 -46.34 22.07
C VAL A 44 -9.66 -46.53 20.87
N VAL A 45 -9.33 -47.46 19.98
CA VAL A 45 -10.19 -47.81 18.85
C VAL A 45 -11.51 -48.39 19.36
N GLU A 46 -11.47 -49.37 20.25
CA GLU A 46 -12.70 -50.02 20.75
C GLU A 46 -13.58 -49.09 21.61
N SER A 47 -12.99 -48.11 22.32
CA SER A 47 -13.73 -47.22 23.23
C SER A 47 -14.19 -45.90 22.59
N LYS A 48 -13.37 -45.29 21.72
CA LYS A 48 -13.65 -43.95 21.18
C LYS A 48 -14.11 -43.96 19.73
N TRP A 49 -13.89 -45.05 18.99
CA TRP A 49 -14.25 -45.09 17.58
C TRP A 49 -15.62 -45.73 17.44
N ALA A 50 -16.53 -45.00 16.82
CA ALA A 50 -17.90 -45.45 16.56
C ALA A 50 -18.03 -45.90 15.11
N PRO A 51 -19.00 -46.78 14.78
CA PRO A 51 -19.34 -47.04 13.39
C PRO A 51 -19.81 -45.75 12.72
N LEU A 52 -19.60 -45.65 11.41
CA LEU A 52 -20.02 -44.51 10.62
C LEU A 52 -21.55 -44.38 10.58
N ASP A 53 -22.05 -43.15 10.63
CA ASP A 53 -23.49 -42.85 10.62
C ASP A 53 -24.14 -43.28 9.28
N PRO A 54 -25.33 -43.91 9.26
CA PRO A 54 -26.01 -44.34 8.03
C PRO A 54 -26.16 -43.28 6.92
N PRO A 55 -26.49 -41.99 7.20
CA PRO A 55 -26.51 -40.96 6.16
C PRO A 55 -25.12 -40.67 5.59
N SER A 56 -24.04 -40.72 6.38
CA SER A 56 -22.69 -40.58 5.85
C SER A 56 -22.33 -41.74 4.90
N VAL A 57 -22.80 -42.96 5.20
CA VAL A 57 -22.64 -44.12 4.30
C VAL A 57 -23.35 -43.91 2.96
N SER A 58 -24.56 -43.32 2.97
CA SER A 58 -25.30 -43.03 1.73
C SER A 58 -24.63 -41.95 0.89
N VAL A 59 -24.05 -40.91 1.52
CA VAL A 59 -23.24 -39.88 0.85
C VAL A 59 -21.98 -40.49 0.22
N ILE A 60 -21.27 -41.38 0.90
CA ILE A 60 -20.13 -42.09 0.28
C ILE A 60 -20.60 -42.90 -0.94
N GLY A 61 -21.77 -43.53 -0.85
CA GLY A 61 -22.39 -44.23 -1.98
C GLY A 61 -22.66 -43.31 -3.18
N SER A 62 -23.17 -42.10 -2.96
CA SER A 62 -23.42 -41.14 -4.04
C SER A 62 -22.13 -40.61 -4.66
N ILE A 63 -21.10 -40.33 -3.86
CA ILE A 63 -19.77 -39.91 -4.33
C ILE A 63 -19.13 -41.00 -5.19
N LEU A 64 -19.17 -42.26 -4.75
CA LEU A 64 -18.65 -43.38 -5.53
C LEU A 64 -19.41 -43.59 -6.84
N ALA A 65 -20.73 -43.39 -6.83
CA ALA A 65 -21.54 -43.45 -8.04
C ALA A 65 -21.18 -42.32 -9.02
N ASP A 66 -20.86 -41.13 -8.51
CA ASP A 66 -20.48 -39.99 -9.36
C ASP A 66 -19.06 -40.14 -9.93
N ALA A 67 -18.12 -40.61 -9.11
CA ALA A 67 -16.78 -41.00 -9.56
C ALA A 67 -16.82 -42.13 -10.61
N GLN A 68 -17.77 -43.06 -10.49
CA GLN A 68 -17.99 -44.08 -11.52
C GLN A 68 -18.41 -43.45 -12.86
N ARG A 69 -19.24 -42.40 -12.85
CA ARG A 69 -19.69 -41.75 -14.10
C ARG A 69 -18.52 -41.15 -14.88
N SER A 70 -17.61 -40.45 -14.21
CA SER A 70 -16.45 -39.84 -14.87
C SER A 70 -15.53 -40.88 -15.51
N VAL A 71 -15.28 -42.01 -14.83
CA VAL A 71 -14.46 -43.12 -15.37
C VAL A 71 -15.13 -43.76 -16.58
N LEU A 72 -16.45 -43.96 -16.56
CA LEU A 72 -17.18 -44.56 -17.67
C LEU A 72 -17.31 -43.62 -18.88
N LEU A 73 -17.36 -42.30 -18.66
CA LEU A 73 -17.31 -41.30 -19.72
C LEU A 73 -15.95 -41.32 -20.44
N ASN A 74 -14.85 -41.47 -19.71
CA ASN A 74 -13.52 -41.59 -20.30
C ASN A 74 -13.29 -42.92 -21.08
N LEU A 75 -14.16 -43.92 -20.88
CA LEU A 75 -14.08 -45.25 -21.52
C LEU A 75 -15.12 -45.45 -22.64
N GLN A 76 -15.68 -44.35 -23.15
CA GLN A 76 -16.81 -44.35 -24.10
C GLN A 76 -16.54 -45.13 -25.39
N ASP A 77 -15.30 -45.16 -25.87
CA ASP A 77 -14.94 -45.76 -27.17
C ASP A 77 -14.94 -47.30 -27.18
N THR A 78 -14.98 -47.95 -26.00
CA THR A 78 -14.85 -49.41 -25.91
C THR A 78 -15.92 -50.03 -25.02
N ASN A 79 -17.04 -50.45 -25.61
CA ASN A 79 -18.19 -51.05 -24.88
C ASN A 79 -17.80 -52.24 -23.97
N ARG A 80 -16.92 -53.14 -24.44
CA ARG A 80 -16.45 -54.28 -23.64
C ARG A 80 -15.60 -53.83 -22.44
N ARG A 81 -14.72 -52.84 -22.62
CA ARG A 81 -13.89 -52.29 -21.55
C ARG A 81 -14.74 -51.52 -20.54
N ARG A 82 -15.75 -50.79 -21.01
CA ARG A 82 -16.75 -50.10 -20.19
C ARG A 82 -17.53 -51.08 -19.30
N GLN A 83 -17.95 -52.23 -19.83
CA GLN A 83 -18.64 -53.26 -19.06
C GLN A 83 -17.73 -53.93 -18.01
N HIS A 84 -16.49 -54.25 -18.37
CA HIS A 84 -15.53 -54.81 -17.40
C HIS A 84 -15.18 -53.79 -16.30
N ALA A 85 -15.00 -52.52 -16.66
CA ALA A 85 -14.74 -51.44 -15.71
C ALA A 85 -15.95 -51.19 -14.79
N SER A 86 -17.17 -51.13 -15.33
CA SER A 86 -18.37 -50.95 -14.51
C SER A 86 -18.57 -52.11 -13.55
N ALA A 87 -18.37 -53.36 -13.99
CA ALA A 87 -18.46 -54.53 -13.12
C ALA A 87 -17.40 -54.50 -12.00
N ALA A 88 -16.15 -54.15 -12.32
CA ALA A 88 -15.09 -54.03 -11.32
C ALA A 88 -15.38 -52.92 -10.30
N ILE A 89 -15.83 -51.75 -10.76
CA ILE A 89 -16.16 -50.60 -9.89
C ILE A 89 -17.35 -50.94 -8.98
N LEU A 90 -18.39 -51.60 -9.50
CA LEU A 90 -19.53 -52.04 -8.69
C LEU A 90 -19.14 -53.07 -7.64
N GLN A 91 -18.25 -54.01 -7.97
CA GLN A 91 -17.72 -54.97 -6.98
C GLN A 91 -16.96 -54.26 -5.86
N VAL A 92 -16.16 -53.25 -6.20
CA VAL A 92 -15.42 -52.46 -5.21
C VAL A 92 -16.38 -51.61 -4.37
N SER A 93 -17.35 -50.93 -4.98
CA SER A 93 -18.33 -50.10 -4.25
C SER A 93 -19.19 -50.93 -3.30
N GLN A 94 -19.66 -52.11 -3.72
CA GLN A 94 -20.40 -53.03 -2.86
C GLN A 94 -19.53 -53.58 -1.72
N ARG A 95 -18.25 -53.88 -1.97
CA ARG A 95 -17.32 -54.29 -0.91
C ARG A 95 -17.11 -53.18 0.10
N ILE A 96 -16.87 -51.95 -0.35
CA ILE A 96 -16.72 -50.78 0.52
C ILE A 96 -17.99 -50.57 1.34
N HIS A 97 -19.15 -50.52 0.69
CA HIS A 97 -20.44 -50.36 1.35
C HIS A 97 -20.70 -51.46 2.40
N GLY A 98 -20.42 -52.73 2.07
CA GLY A 98 -20.53 -53.84 3.01
C GLY A 98 -19.56 -53.75 4.20
N LYS A 99 -18.35 -53.19 4.01
CA LYS A 99 -17.40 -52.95 5.11
C LYS A 99 -17.83 -51.80 6.01
N LEU A 100 -18.42 -50.75 5.43
CA LEU A 100 -18.97 -49.61 6.17
C LEU A 100 -20.17 -50.05 7.02
N LEU A 101 -21.11 -50.81 6.43
CA LEU A 101 -22.26 -51.35 7.15
C LEU A 101 -21.89 -52.36 8.25
N LYS A 102 -20.77 -53.08 8.09
CA LYS A 102 -20.27 -54.02 9.11
C LYS A 102 -19.70 -53.30 10.34
N GLY A 103 -19.73 -51.97 10.36
CA GLY A 103 -19.36 -51.17 11.53
C GLY A 103 -17.86 -51.10 11.74
N PHE A 104 -17.09 -50.90 10.66
CA PHE A 104 -15.67 -50.59 10.80
C PHE A 104 -15.52 -49.37 11.72
N PRO A 105 -14.66 -49.41 12.75
CA PRO A 105 -14.55 -48.31 13.70
C PRO A 105 -13.94 -47.10 12.99
N PHE A 106 -14.65 -45.96 13.01
CA PHE A 106 -14.15 -44.69 12.52
C PHE A 106 -13.72 -43.81 13.68
N PRO A 107 -12.59 -43.10 13.57
CA PRO A 107 -12.20 -42.15 14.60
C PRO A 107 -13.33 -41.17 14.87
N ALA A 108 -13.64 -40.93 16.15
CA ALA A 108 -14.47 -39.81 16.54
C ALA A 108 -13.91 -38.54 15.90
N PRO A 109 -14.77 -37.62 15.43
CA PRO A 109 -14.32 -36.39 14.81
C PRO A 109 -13.32 -35.71 15.75
N THR A 110 -12.16 -35.33 15.23
CA THR A 110 -11.02 -34.78 15.98
C THR A 110 -11.28 -33.39 16.56
N VAL A 111 -12.54 -32.96 16.58
CA VAL A 111 -13.00 -31.77 17.31
C VAL A 111 -12.78 -32.01 18.80
N SER A 112 -11.61 -31.59 19.24
CA SER A 112 -11.36 -31.18 20.61
C SER A 112 -12.63 -30.57 21.20
N ALA A 113 -12.99 -31.02 22.40
CA ALA A 113 -14.06 -30.51 23.24
C ALA A 113 -13.87 -29.03 23.68
N SER A 114 -13.19 -28.20 22.88
CA SER A 114 -12.74 -26.85 23.26
C SER A 114 -13.42 -25.70 22.51
N THR A 115 -14.30 -25.95 21.54
CA THR A 115 -15.01 -24.84 20.89
C THR A 115 -16.51 -25.12 20.90
N ARG A 116 -17.20 -24.45 21.83
CA ARG A 116 -18.66 -24.30 21.82
C ARG A 116 -19.07 -23.72 20.47
N GLY A 117 -19.51 -24.58 19.56
CA GLY A 117 -19.86 -24.25 18.19
C GLY A 117 -20.05 -25.53 17.39
N ARG A 118 -21.00 -26.34 17.84
CA ARG A 118 -21.39 -27.61 17.25
C ARG A 118 -21.79 -27.35 15.78
N ASP A 119 -21.18 -28.09 14.86
CA ASP A 119 -21.52 -28.22 13.43
C ASP A 119 -20.77 -27.33 12.42
N ALA A 120 -20.04 -26.28 12.81
CA ALA A 120 -19.51 -25.30 11.84
C ALA A 120 -18.01 -25.43 11.45
N SER A 121 -17.23 -26.33 12.04
CA SER A 121 -15.76 -26.30 11.86
C SER A 121 -15.22 -27.23 10.76
N HIS A 122 -15.84 -28.38 10.50
CA HIS A 122 -15.27 -29.35 9.54
C HIS A 122 -15.62 -29.03 8.08
N GLU A 123 -16.84 -28.55 7.81
CA GLU A 123 -17.19 -28.00 6.48
C GLU A 123 -16.34 -26.76 6.20
N ALA A 124 -16.30 -25.82 7.16
CA ALA A 124 -15.53 -24.58 7.05
C ALA A 124 -14.03 -24.73 6.74
N ASP A 125 -13.40 -25.82 7.19
CA ASP A 125 -11.97 -26.08 7.00
C ASP A 125 -11.63 -26.65 5.61
N PHE A 126 -12.61 -27.22 4.88
CA PHE A 126 -12.45 -27.81 3.54
C PHE A 126 -13.48 -27.31 2.52
N ASP A 127 -14.05 -26.13 2.74
CA ASP A 127 -14.95 -25.50 1.78
C ASP A 127 -14.16 -24.95 0.59
N PHE A 128 -14.15 -25.70 -0.52
CA PHE A 128 -13.52 -25.29 -1.77
C PHE A 128 -14.05 -23.92 -2.24
N GLU A 129 -15.36 -23.72 -2.20
CA GLU A 129 -15.98 -22.45 -2.61
C GLU A 129 -15.51 -21.27 -1.76
N ARG A 130 -15.41 -21.46 -0.43
CA ARG A 130 -14.88 -20.43 0.46
C ARG A 130 -13.43 -20.06 0.14
N THR A 131 -12.60 -21.05 -0.21
CA THR A 131 -11.22 -20.76 -0.63
C THR A 131 -11.15 -20.05 -1.98
N LEU A 132 -12.07 -20.37 -2.90
CA LEU A 132 -12.19 -19.68 -4.19
C LEU A 132 -12.65 -18.23 -4.00
N ASP A 133 -13.63 -17.99 -3.14
CA ASP A 133 -14.11 -16.65 -2.78
C ASP A 133 -13.00 -15.82 -2.12
N ALA A 134 -12.27 -16.43 -1.17
CA ALA A 134 -11.13 -15.77 -0.53
C ALA A 134 -10.04 -15.43 -1.55
N LYS A 135 -9.75 -16.33 -2.48
CA LYS A 135 -8.79 -16.09 -3.57
C LYS A 135 -9.27 -14.95 -4.49
N ALA A 136 -10.52 -14.98 -4.93
CA ALA A 136 -11.10 -13.95 -5.77
C ALA A 136 -11.08 -12.58 -5.08
N ASN A 137 -11.37 -12.53 -3.78
CA ASN A 137 -11.27 -11.31 -2.98
C ASN A 137 -9.83 -10.77 -2.96
N LEU A 138 -8.83 -11.63 -2.76
CA LEU A 138 -7.43 -11.23 -2.80
C LEU A 138 -7.03 -10.73 -4.20
N GLU A 139 -7.42 -11.42 -5.27
CA GLU A 139 -7.19 -10.99 -6.65
C GLU A 139 -7.84 -9.63 -6.95
N ASN A 140 -9.06 -9.40 -6.45
CA ASN A 140 -9.78 -8.13 -6.56
C ASN A 140 -9.07 -6.99 -5.82
N THR A 141 -8.37 -7.26 -4.71
CA THR A 141 -7.55 -6.25 -4.02
C THR A 141 -6.19 -6.04 -4.68
N LEU A 142 -5.58 -7.09 -5.23
CA LEU A 142 -4.26 -7.03 -5.83
C LEU A 142 -4.27 -6.28 -7.17
N SER A 143 -5.28 -6.53 -8.00
CA SER A 143 -5.41 -5.92 -9.34
C SER A 143 -5.40 -4.37 -9.34
N PRO A 144 -6.20 -3.67 -8.51
CA PRO A 144 -6.17 -2.21 -8.44
C PRO A 144 -4.87 -1.68 -7.84
N LEU A 145 -4.23 -2.41 -6.91
CA LEU A 145 -2.92 -2.01 -6.37
C LEU A 145 -1.81 -2.10 -7.43
N LEU A 146 -1.81 -3.14 -8.26
CA LEU A 146 -0.88 -3.22 -9.38
C LEU A 146 -1.14 -2.12 -10.40
N HIS A 147 -2.41 -1.80 -10.66
CA HIS A 147 -2.78 -0.69 -11.54
C HIS A 147 -2.32 0.66 -10.97
N SER A 148 -2.53 0.92 -9.67
CA SER A 148 -2.10 2.17 -9.04
C SER A 148 -0.57 2.32 -9.06
N VAL A 149 0.19 1.26 -8.81
CA VAL A 149 1.65 1.28 -8.96
C VAL A 149 2.05 1.58 -10.41
N SER A 150 1.36 1.01 -11.40
CA SER A 150 1.64 1.30 -12.80
C SER A 150 1.35 2.76 -13.18
N LEU A 151 0.31 3.37 -12.59
CA LEU A 151 -0.03 4.77 -12.77
C LEU A 151 1.02 5.67 -12.12
N LEU A 152 1.38 5.40 -10.87
CA LEU A 152 2.40 6.16 -10.14
C LEU A 152 3.75 6.15 -10.85
N ARG A 153 4.16 5.01 -11.41
CA ARG A 153 5.38 4.93 -12.24
C ARG A 153 5.31 5.83 -13.48
N LYS A 154 4.17 5.87 -14.17
CA LYS A 154 3.99 6.75 -15.33
C LYS A 154 4.03 8.22 -14.93
N GLN A 155 3.40 8.56 -13.80
CA GLN A 155 3.40 9.93 -13.27
C GLN A 155 4.80 10.37 -12.86
N LEU A 156 5.54 9.50 -12.17
CA LEU A 156 6.94 9.74 -11.80
C LEU A 156 7.80 10.04 -13.03
N LEU A 157 7.70 9.22 -14.09
CA LEU A 157 8.45 9.47 -15.33
C LEU A 157 8.08 10.80 -15.99
N LYS A 158 6.81 11.21 -15.91
CA LYS A 158 6.36 12.50 -16.41
C LYS A 158 6.98 13.65 -15.61
N GLU A 159 6.94 13.55 -14.28
CA GLU A 159 7.51 14.55 -13.38
C GLU A 159 9.03 14.66 -13.53
N GLU A 160 9.74 13.54 -13.67
CA GLU A 160 11.18 13.53 -13.95
C GLU A 160 11.52 14.24 -15.27
N TYR A 161 10.70 14.04 -16.30
CA TYR A 161 10.88 14.72 -17.58
C TYR A 161 10.63 16.23 -17.47
N GLU A 162 9.57 16.65 -16.79
CA GLU A 162 9.24 18.06 -16.56
C GLU A 162 10.36 18.75 -15.77
N LEU A 163 10.82 18.10 -14.69
CA LEU A 163 11.92 18.58 -13.85
C LEU A 163 13.24 18.69 -14.64
N ALA A 164 13.55 17.72 -15.50
CA ALA A 164 14.72 17.84 -16.40
C ALA A 164 14.60 19.05 -17.35
N GLY A 165 13.39 19.33 -17.83
CA GLY A 165 13.10 20.54 -18.62
C GLY A 165 13.36 21.84 -17.83
N GLU A 166 12.92 21.90 -16.58
CA GLU A 166 13.14 23.04 -15.68
C GLU A 166 14.62 23.27 -15.37
N TYR A 167 15.39 22.20 -15.11
CA TYR A 167 16.84 22.31 -14.91
C TYR A 167 17.56 22.83 -16.15
N ASN A 168 17.16 22.38 -17.34
CA ASN A 168 17.71 22.89 -18.60
C ASN A 168 17.37 24.38 -18.78
N HIS A 169 16.14 24.79 -18.45
CA HIS A 169 15.73 26.19 -18.52
C HIS A 169 16.50 27.07 -17.53
N LEU A 170 16.64 26.63 -16.29
CA LEU A 170 17.44 27.32 -15.27
C LEU A 170 18.89 27.46 -15.72
N HIS A 171 19.47 26.40 -16.30
CA HIS A 171 20.83 26.45 -16.83
C HIS A 171 20.97 27.51 -17.93
N GLN A 172 20.00 27.61 -18.85
CA GLN A 172 19.99 28.65 -19.87
C GLN A 172 19.94 30.05 -19.25
N LEU A 173 19.06 30.28 -18.27
CA LEU A 173 18.98 31.56 -17.57
C LEU A 173 20.29 31.91 -16.85
N GLU A 174 20.92 30.96 -16.18
CA GLU A 174 22.23 31.19 -15.55
C GLU A 174 23.30 31.59 -16.57
N THR A 175 23.36 30.89 -17.71
CA THR A 175 24.34 31.22 -18.76
C THR A 175 24.07 32.61 -19.34
N ASN A 176 22.81 32.98 -19.54
CA ASN A 176 22.39 34.29 -20.02
C ASN A 176 22.75 35.40 -19.01
N VAL A 177 22.44 35.22 -17.72
CA VAL A 177 22.83 36.17 -16.66
C VAL A 177 24.34 36.31 -16.57
N LYS A 178 25.10 35.21 -16.66
CA LYS A 178 26.57 35.24 -16.69
C LYS A 178 27.11 35.99 -17.91
N HIS A 179 26.49 35.82 -19.07
CA HIS A 179 26.84 36.53 -20.30
C HIS A 179 26.52 38.02 -20.17
N GLU A 180 25.32 38.38 -19.73
CA GLU A 180 24.89 39.77 -19.53
C GLU A 180 25.76 40.48 -18.49
N ALA A 181 26.10 39.83 -17.38
CA ALA A 181 27.02 40.40 -16.39
C ALA A 181 28.43 40.63 -16.96
N LYS A 182 28.90 39.79 -17.89
CA LYS A 182 30.16 40.02 -18.61
C LYS A 182 30.04 41.19 -19.57
N GLU A 183 29.00 41.22 -20.40
CA GLU A 183 28.70 42.30 -21.33
C GLU A 183 28.56 43.65 -20.61
N TRP A 184 27.90 43.68 -19.45
CA TRP A 184 27.73 44.88 -18.64
C TRP A 184 29.08 45.38 -18.10
N ARG A 185 29.95 44.49 -17.60
CA ARG A 185 31.32 44.84 -17.19
C ARG A 185 32.16 45.35 -18.36
N ASP A 186 32.02 44.74 -19.53
CA ASP A 186 32.77 45.15 -20.72
C ASP A 186 32.29 46.50 -21.27
N LYS A 187 30.99 46.77 -21.20
CA LYS A 187 30.41 48.10 -21.48
C LYS A 187 30.90 49.14 -20.48
N ALA A 188 30.84 48.85 -19.17
CA ALA A 188 31.34 49.74 -18.13
C ALA A 188 32.83 50.07 -18.28
N ARG A 189 33.66 49.14 -18.80
CA ARG A 189 35.07 49.39 -19.13
C ARG A 189 35.26 50.29 -20.37
N LYS A 190 34.34 50.23 -21.33
CA LYS A 190 34.36 51.02 -22.58
C LYS A 190 33.73 52.39 -22.40
N GLU A 191 32.90 52.58 -21.38
CA GLU A 191 32.32 53.87 -21.02
C GLU A 191 33.41 54.82 -20.50
N HIS A 192 33.42 56.05 -21.02
CA HIS A 192 34.39 57.08 -20.66
C HIS A 192 34.08 57.65 -19.27
N ILE A 193 35.10 58.09 -18.52
CA ILE A 193 35.05 58.53 -17.10
C ILE A 193 34.05 59.68 -16.82
N LEU A 194 33.50 60.33 -17.85
CA LEU A 194 32.55 61.43 -17.74
C LEU A 194 31.14 61.10 -18.29
N ALA A 195 30.91 59.87 -18.74
CA ALA A 195 29.56 59.43 -19.08
C ALA A 195 28.74 59.32 -17.78
N PRO A 196 27.51 59.87 -17.68
CA PRO A 196 26.65 59.73 -16.51
C PRO A 196 26.13 58.27 -16.39
N GLY A 197 27.00 57.36 -16.01
CA GLY A 197 26.73 55.94 -15.76
C GLY A 197 27.26 55.57 -14.38
N ARG A 198 26.36 55.70 -13.37
CA ARG A 198 26.49 55.26 -11.97
C ARG A 198 27.85 54.64 -11.57
N HIS A 199 28.77 55.47 -11.07
CA HIS A 199 29.78 54.99 -10.13
C HIS A 199 29.10 54.66 -8.79
N SER A 200 28.62 53.43 -8.64
CA SER A 200 28.39 52.85 -7.31
C SER A 200 29.72 52.33 -6.78
N LYS A 201 30.53 53.24 -6.24
CA LYS A 201 31.55 52.86 -5.26
C LYS A 201 30.81 52.53 -3.97
N GLY A 202 30.62 51.24 -3.74
CA GLY A 202 30.08 50.70 -2.50
C GLY A 202 30.85 49.44 -2.16
N GLU A 203 32.07 49.62 -1.64
CA GLU A 203 32.61 48.67 -0.66
C GLU A 203 31.66 48.74 0.54
N ILE A 204 30.86 47.70 0.76
CA ILE A 204 30.19 47.50 2.03
C ILE A 204 30.46 46.06 2.43
N ASN A 205 31.23 45.98 3.52
CA ASN A 205 31.50 44.80 4.31
C ASN A 205 30.22 44.05 4.67
N ASP A 206 30.40 42.77 4.93
CA ASP A 206 29.62 42.00 5.88
C ASP A 206 29.24 42.85 7.12
N GLU A 207 28.06 42.57 7.67
CA GLU A 207 27.47 43.15 8.88
C GLU A 207 26.66 44.44 8.60
N ASN A 208 25.37 44.27 8.32
CA ASN A 208 24.24 44.86 9.05
C ASN A 208 22.96 44.73 8.22
N GLU A 209 22.08 43.84 8.67
CA GLU A 209 20.68 43.79 8.29
C GLU A 209 19.99 45.11 8.69
N LEU A 210 19.58 45.92 7.71
CA LEU A 210 18.56 46.94 7.92
C LEU A 210 17.61 47.03 6.71
N PRO A 211 16.34 47.42 6.94
CA PRO A 211 15.21 46.89 6.21
C PRO A 211 15.03 47.54 4.85
N VAL A 212 14.65 46.73 3.86
CA VAL A 212 14.17 47.18 2.56
C VAL A 212 12.87 47.95 2.77
N GLU A 213 12.95 49.28 2.74
CA GLU A 213 11.80 50.17 2.73
C GLU A 213 11.18 50.13 1.32
N LEU A 214 10.10 49.35 1.21
CA LEU A 214 9.26 49.31 0.01
C LEU A 214 8.54 50.65 -0.15
N LEU A 215 9.02 51.46 -1.09
CA LEU A 215 8.27 52.61 -1.59
C LEU A 215 6.95 52.10 -2.19
N PRO A 216 5.79 52.70 -1.84
CA PRO A 216 4.53 52.37 -2.51
C PRO A 216 4.63 52.85 -3.96
N ALA A 217 4.59 51.90 -4.90
CA ALA A 217 4.49 52.19 -6.31
C ALA A 217 3.19 52.96 -6.56
N ALA A 218 3.31 54.13 -7.21
CA ALA A 218 2.19 54.95 -7.62
C ALA A 218 1.15 54.11 -8.39
N GLU A 219 -0.09 54.16 -7.92
CA GLU A 219 -1.18 53.25 -8.30
C GLU A 219 -1.80 53.56 -9.67
N ASP A 220 -1.30 54.55 -10.42
CA ASP A 220 -2.02 55.10 -11.57
C ASP A 220 -1.40 54.85 -12.96
N SER A 221 -0.47 53.90 -13.11
CA SER A 221 0.16 53.64 -14.43
C SER A 221 0.14 52.18 -14.91
N LEU A 222 -0.70 51.30 -14.35
CA LEU A 222 -0.86 49.91 -14.80
C LEU A 222 -2.29 49.52 -15.22
N ALA A 223 -3.22 50.47 -15.27
CA ALA A 223 -4.61 50.21 -15.61
C ALA A 223 -4.89 49.94 -17.11
N GLY A 224 -3.86 49.93 -17.97
CA GLY A 224 -4.07 49.97 -19.43
C GLY A 224 -3.74 48.73 -20.25
N SER A 225 -3.00 47.72 -19.73
CA SER A 225 -2.51 46.65 -20.64
C SER A 225 -2.12 45.31 -20.00
N LEU A 226 -1.91 45.22 -18.69
CA LEU A 226 -1.41 43.95 -18.07
C LEU A 226 -2.52 42.99 -17.63
N PHE A 227 -3.79 43.41 -17.62
CA PHE A 227 -4.92 42.58 -17.18
C PHE A 227 -5.92 42.23 -18.30
N GLN A 228 -5.65 42.64 -19.55
CA GLN A 228 -6.56 42.32 -20.66
C GLN A 228 -6.54 40.81 -20.99
N ASP A 229 -5.41 40.12 -20.73
CA ASP A 229 -5.24 38.67 -20.91
C ASP A 229 -5.69 37.82 -19.70
N LEU A 230 -6.13 38.47 -18.62
CA LEU A 230 -6.66 37.80 -17.42
C LEU A 230 -8.18 37.61 -17.46
N GLN A 231 -8.84 38.00 -18.56
CA GLN A 231 -10.27 37.75 -18.83
C GLN A 231 -10.54 36.33 -19.35
N ASN A 232 -9.55 35.43 -19.25
CA ASN A 232 -9.74 34.02 -19.55
C ASN A 232 -10.74 33.41 -18.56
N GLN A 233 -11.80 32.81 -19.09
CA GLN A 233 -12.89 32.16 -18.35
C GLN A 233 -12.37 31.12 -17.32
N GLU A 234 -11.20 30.53 -17.59
CA GLU A 234 -10.52 29.58 -16.72
C GLU A 234 -9.85 30.22 -15.49
N LEU A 235 -9.29 31.42 -15.62
CA LEU A 235 -8.73 32.17 -14.48
C LEU A 235 -9.83 32.76 -13.60
N ALA A 236 -10.97 33.12 -14.20
CA ALA A 236 -12.18 33.45 -13.46
C ALA A 236 -12.71 32.25 -12.67
N ALA A 237 -12.73 31.05 -13.27
CA ALA A 237 -13.10 29.82 -12.58
C ALA A 237 -12.11 29.46 -11.45
N LEU A 238 -10.79 29.59 -11.69
CA LEU A 238 -9.76 29.34 -10.69
C LEU A 238 -9.84 30.33 -9.53
N SER A 239 -10.03 31.62 -9.80
CA SER A 239 -10.19 32.64 -8.75
C SER A 239 -11.48 32.43 -7.95
N GLN A 240 -12.56 31.95 -8.57
CA GLN A 240 -13.77 31.57 -7.88
C GLN A 240 -13.58 30.30 -7.02
N GLN A 241 -12.77 29.34 -7.48
CA GLN A 241 -12.41 28.14 -6.72
C GLN A 241 -11.46 28.45 -5.55
N ILE A 242 -10.52 29.38 -5.72
CA ILE A 242 -9.67 29.88 -4.64
C ILE A 242 -10.51 30.64 -3.61
N LYS A 243 -11.47 31.45 -4.07
CA LYS A 243 -12.41 32.14 -3.19
C LYS A 243 -13.27 31.16 -2.38
N SER A 244 -13.80 30.11 -3.01
CA SER A 244 -14.58 29.08 -2.29
C SER A 244 -13.71 28.28 -1.31
N HIS A 245 -12.45 28.01 -1.66
CA HIS A 245 -11.50 27.35 -0.76
C HIS A 245 -11.11 28.24 0.42
N MET A 246 -10.85 29.54 0.20
CA MET A 246 -10.59 30.48 1.28
C MET A 246 -11.80 30.66 2.19
N GLU A 247 -13.02 30.70 1.64
CA GLU A 247 -14.24 30.78 2.44
C GLU A 247 -14.45 29.51 3.27
N SER A 248 -14.11 28.33 2.71
CA SER A 248 -14.13 27.05 3.44
C SER A 248 -13.06 27.00 4.54
N LEU A 249 -11.83 27.44 4.26
CA LEU A 249 -10.78 27.55 5.27
C LEU A 249 -11.16 28.54 6.37
N ARG A 250 -11.76 29.68 6.01
CA ARG A 250 -12.28 30.66 6.95
C ARG A 250 -13.38 30.06 7.81
N GLY A 251 -14.34 29.34 7.22
CA GLY A 251 -15.40 28.66 7.96
C GLY A 251 -14.86 27.61 8.94
N ASN A 252 -13.87 26.81 8.51
CA ASN A 252 -13.19 25.86 9.37
C ASN A 252 -12.43 26.57 10.52
N LEU A 253 -11.79 27.70 10.23
CA LEU A 253 -11.04 28.47 11.23
C LEU A 253 -11.97 29.19 12.21
N GLU A 254 -13.13 29.68 11.76
CA GLU A 254 -14.18 30.22 12.63
C GLU A 254 -14.76 29.14 13.56
N GLN A 255 -14.91 27.90 13.09
CA GLN A 255 -15.31 26.77 13.95
C GLN A 255 -14.24 26.41 14.98
N ILE A 256 -12.95 26.57 14.65
CA ILE A 256 -11.82 26.26 15.55
C ILE A 256 -11.49 27.45 16.47
N GLY A 257 -11.91 28.68 16.14
CA GLY A 257 -11.59 29.91 16.88
C GLY A 257 -12.04 29.92 18.35
N GLY A 258 -13.02 29.09 18.72
CA GLY A 258 -13.47 28.92 20.11
C GLY A 258 -12.68 27.87 20.91
N VAL A 259 -12.04 26.92 20.23
CA VAL A 259 -11.41 25.75 20.88
C VAL A 259 -10.22 26.17 21.74
N GLY A 260 -9.44 27.17 21.31
CA GLY A 260 -8.32 27.69 22.11
C GLY A 260 -8.78 28.28 23.44
N ALA A 261 -9.92 28.97 23.46
CA ALA A 261 -10.50 29.51 24.70
C ALA A 261 -10.99 28.39 25.62
N ASP A 262 -11.59 27.34 25.07
CA ASP A 262 -12.06 26.19 25.85
C ASP A 262 -10.92 25.29 26.35
N ILE A 263 -9.81 25.18 25.60
CA ILE A 263 -8.55 24.58 26.07
C ILE A 263 -7.97 25.39 27.22
N ASN A 264 -7.99 26.72 27.15
CA ASN A 264 -7.50 27.55 28.25
C ASN A 264 -8.39 27.43 29.50
N LYS A 265 -9.72 27.33 29.32
CA LYS A 265 -10.65 27.07 30.43
C LYS A 265 -10.43 25.69 31.04
N SER A 266 -10.23 24.65 30.23
CA SER A 266 -9.96 23.30 30.73
C SER A 266 -8.61 23.21 31.41
N LYS A 267 -7.57 23.86 30.88
CA LYS A 267 -6.27 24.02 31.53
C LYS A 267 -6.39 24.73 32.87
N ALA A 268 -7.13 25.84 32.95
CA ALA A 268 -7.35 26.56 34.20
C ALA A 268 -8.14 25.72 35.22
N ALA A 269 -9.16 24.98 34.78
CA ALA A 269 -9.92 24.07 35.63
C ALA A 269 -9.05 22.91 36.15
N LEU A 270 -8.20 22.32 35.30
CA LEU A 270 -7.24 21.30 35.69
C LEU A 270 -6.19 21.85 36.65
N GLN A 271 -5.65 23.05 36.39
CA GLN A 271 -4.74 23.73 37.31
C GLN A 271 -5.40 23.97 38.68
N GLN A 272 -6.67 24.37 38.70
CA GLN A 272 -7.42 24.56 39.95
C GLN A 272 -7.65 23.25 40.72
N VAL A 273 -7.88 22.13 40.00
CA VAL A 273 -8.02 20.79 40.62
C VAL A 273 -6.66 20.29 41.11
N LEU A 274 -5.59 20.47 40.34
CA LEU A 274 -4.24 20.07 40.71
C LEU A 274 -3.76 20.83 41.96
N LEU A 275 -4.01 22.14 42.05
CA LEU A 275 -3.70 22.93 43.25
C LEU A 275 -4.45 22.47 44.51
N LYS A 276 -5.61 21.81 44.37
CA LYS A 276 -6.36 21.27 45.51
C LYS A 276 -5.84 19.92 46.00
N HIS A 277 -5.13 19.18 45.14
CA HIS A 277 -4.77 17.78 45.39
C HIS A 277 -3.26 17.51 45.43
N LEU A 278 -2.42 18.45 44.98
CA LEU A 278 -0.96 18.33 44.96
C LEU A 278 -0.28 19.40 45.83
N ASN A 279 0.84 19.01 46.46
CA ASN A 279 1.74 19.95 47.13
C ASN A 279 2.51 20.79 46.11
N GLU A 280 2.97 21.98 46.50
CA GLU A 280 3.60 22.99 45.63
C GLU A 280 4.80 22.42 44.83
N GLU A 281 5.63 21.58 45.46
CA GLU A 281 6.77 20.91 44.80
C GLU A 281 6.36 19.88 43.73
N GLN A 282 5.21 19.20 43.91
CA GLN A 282 4.68 18.22 42.95
C GLN A 282 3.94 18.91 41.81
N TYR A 283 3.33 20.06 42.07
CA TYR A 283 2.66 20.90 41.09
C TYR A 283 3.65 21.50 40.08
N GLU A 284 4.76 22.04 40.57
CA GLU A 284 5.85 22.58 39.73
C GLU A 284 6.45 21.50 38.83
N THR A 285 6.66 20.29 39.35
CA THR A 285 7.18 19.16 38.55
C THR A 285 6.22 18.75 37.43
N VAL A 286 4.91 18.74 37.67
CA VAL A 286 3.91 18.35 36.66
C VAL A 286 3.68 19.44 35.60
N LEU A 287 3.88 20.72 35.94
CA LEU A 287 3.72 21.83 35.00
C LEU A 287 4.96 22.15 34.17
N LEU A 288 6.15 22.01 34.74
CA LEU A 288 7.42 22.27 34.06
C LEU A 288 7.98 21.04 33.33
N GLY A 289 7.52 19.83 33.71
CA GLY A 289 8.00 18.56 33.15
C GLY A 289 9.26 18.05 33.84
#